data_AF-A0A951AL51-F1
#
_entry.id   AF-A0A951AL51-F1
#
_cell.length_a   1.000
_cell.length_b   1.000
_cell.length_c   1.000
_cell.angle_alpha   90.00
_cell.angle_beta   90.00
_cell.angle_gamma   90.00
#
_symmetry.space_group_name_H-M   'P 1'
#
loop_
_entity.id
_entity.type
_entity.pdbx_description
1 polymer ?
#
loop_
_entity_poly.entity_id
_entity_poly.type
_entity_poly.pdbx_seq_one_letter_code
_entity_poly.pdbx_strand_id
1 'polypeptide(L)' 'MSSIFNPEEREEPASEAAMVVKLMRLVENSDLSFYQIAALIGTSGTILSMWLAGTAKPGTANLVEIDKLLSSQ' A
#
# COMPACT_ATOMS: atom_id res chain seq x y z
N MET A 1 5.10 40.76 -5.26
CA MET A 1 5.91 39.57 -4.89
C MET A 1 5.36 39.00 -3.58
N SER A 2 5.53 37.70 -3.43
CA SER A 2 5.24 36.86 -2.25
C SER A 2 3.89 36.13 -2.26
N SER A 3 4.03 34.89 -2.72
CA SER A 3 3.14 33.74 -2.74
C SER A 3 2.57 33.41 -1.36
N ILE A 4 1.28 33.01 -1.30
CA ILE A 4 0.72 32.24 -0.19
C ILE A 4 -0.21 31.16 -0.75
N PHE A 5 0.35 29.96 -0.80
CA PHE A 5 -0.28 28.63 -0.76
C PHE A 5 -1.57 28.41 -1.57
N ASN A 6 -1.42 27.74 -2.71
CA ASN A 6 -2.45 26.87 -3.23
C ASN A 6 -2.60 25.68 -2.25
N PRO A 7 -3.76 25.46 -1.62
CA PRO A 7 -4.06 24.21 -0.94
C PRO A 7 -4.57 23.22 -1.99
N GLU A 8 -3.80 23.01 -3.06
CA GLU A 8 -4.08 21.88 -3.94
C GLU A 8 -3.73 20.61 -3.15
N GLU A 9 -4.80 19.94 -2.75
CA GLU A 9 -4.87 18.48 -2.88
C GLU A 9 -3.87 17.71 -2.02
N ARG A 10 -4.23 17.54 -0.74
CA ARG A 10 -3.85 16.33 0.01
C ARG A 10 -4.61 15.13 -0.59
N GLU A 11 -4.21 14.67 -1.77
CA GLU A 11 -4.75 13.47 -2.43
C GLU A 11 -4.24 12.16 -1.82
N GLU A 12 -3.28 12.23 -0.89
CA GLU A 12 -2.59 11.05 -0.37
C GLU A 12 -3.44 10.03 0.43
N PRO A 13 -4.44 10.40 1.27
CA PRO A 13 -5.14 9.40 2.08
C PRO A 13 -6.08 8.49 1.27
N ALA A 14 -6.63 8.99 0.16
CA ALA A 14 -7.49 8.20 -0.71
C ALA A 14 -6.66 7.20 -1.55
N SER A 15 -5.47 7.62 -2.00
CA SER A 15 -4.56 6.77 -2.78
C SER A 15 -3.97 5.62 -1.96
N GLU A 16 -3.50 5.89 -0.73
CA GLU A 16 -2.98 4.86 0.18
C GLU A 16 -4.03 3.81 0.54
N ALA A 17 -5.21 4.26 0.97
CA ALA A 17 -6.29 3.35 1.34
C ALA A 17 -6.75 2.50 0.15
N ALA A 18 -6.82 3.10 -1.05
CA ALA A 18 -7.15 2.36 -2.26
C ALA A 18 -6.08 1.30 -2.61
N MET A 19 -4.80 1.60 -2.43
CA MET A 19 -3.71 0.63 -2.60
C MET A 19 -3.83 -0.54 -1.62
N VAL A 20 -4.12 -0.28 -0.35
CA VAL A 20 -4.29 -1.35 0.65
C VAL A 20 -5.51 -2.24 0.32
N VAL A 21 -6.61 -1.65 -0.17
CA VAL A 21 -7.79 -2.42 -0.63
C VAL A 21 -7.45 -3.29 -1.85
N LYS A 22 -6.68 -2.77 -2.82
CA LYS A 22 -6.22 -3.56 -3.97
C LYS A 22 -5.30 -4.69 -3.53
N LEU A 23 -4.38 -4.42 -2.60
CA LEU A 23 -3.50 -5.42 -2.02
C LEU A 23 -4.28 -6.52 -1.29
N MET A 24 -5.33 -6.17 -0.54
CA MET A 24 -6.22 -7.14 0.09
C MET A 24 -6.86 -8.07 -0.93
N ARG A 25 -7.40 -7.51 -2.02
CA ARG A 25 -7.98 -8.31 -3.11
C ARG A 25 -6.95 -9.21 -3.77
N LEU A 26 -5.71 -8.73 -3.96
CA LEU A 26 -4.63 -9.56 -4.46
C LEU A 26 -4.35 -10.74 -3.52
N VAL A 27 -4.25 -10.51 -2.21
CA VAL A 27 -4.06 -11.57 -1.22
C VAL A 27 -5.18 -12.61 -1.27
N GLU A 28 -6.43 -12.18 -1.42
CA GLU A 28 -7.60 -13.09 -1.46
C GLU A 28 -7.68 -13.92 -2.75
N ASN A 29 -7.16 -13.41 -3.87
CA ASN A 29 -7.32 -14.02 -5.20
C ASN A 29 -6.01 -14.57 -5.79
N SER A 30 -4.90 -14.50 -5.06
CA SER A 30 -3.60 -14.98 -5.54
C SER A 30 -3.37 -16.44 -5.17
N ASP A 31 -2.71 -17.18 -6.04
CA ASP A 31 -2.14 -18.50 -5.73
C ASP A 31 -0.91 -18.41 -4.82
N LEU A 32 -0.36 -17.21 -4.61
CA LEU A 32 0.73 -16.98 -3.69
C LEU A 32 0.25 -17.02 -2.25
N SER A 33 1.00 -17.69 -1.40
CA SER A 33 0.76 -17.60 0.03
C SER A 33 0.93 -16.16 0.53
N PHE A 34 0.22 -15.85 1.60
CA PHE A 34 0.32 -14.58 2.30
C PHE A 34 1.78 -14.15 2.61
N TYR A 35 2.62 -15.09 3.01
CA TYR A 35 4.04 -14.83 3.30
C TYR A 35 4.89 -14.56 2.05
N GLN A 36 4.55 -15.18 0.91
CA GLN A 36 5.20 -14.88 -0.37
C GLN A 36 4.87 -13.47 -0.83
N ILE A 37 3.61 -13.04 -0.69
CA ILE A 37 3.19 -11.67 -1.01
C ILE A 37 3.92 -10.65 -0.11
N ALA A 38 4.02 -10.92 1.19
CA ALA A 38 4.79 -10.09 2.11
C ALA A 38 6.27 -9.96 1.68
N ALA A 39 6.88 -11.07 1.27
CA ALA A 39 8.26 -11.09 0.80
C ALA A 39 8.45 -10.28 -0.49
N LEU A 40 7.49 -10.31 -1.42
CA LEU A 40 7.54 -9.51 -2.66
C LEU A 40 7.51 -8.00 -2.38
N ILE A 41 6.84 -7.57 -1.31
CA ILE A 41 6.79 -6.16 -0.89
C ILE A 41 8.01 -5.77 -0.05
N GLY A 42 8.82 -6.75 0.37
CA GLY A 42 9.96 -6.51 1.27
C GLY A 42 9.54 -6.32 2.74
N THR A 43 8.42 -6.89 3.16
CA THR A 43 7.89 -6.79 4.52
C THR A 43 7.70 -8.16 5.18
N SER A 44 7.34 -8.18 6.46
CA SER A 44 6.95 -9.40 7.17
C SER A 44 5.44 -9.66 7.05
N GLY A 45 5.03 -10.92 7.17
CA GLY A 45 3.61 -11.29 7.22
C GLY A 45 2.87 -10.58 8.35
N THR A 46 3.51 -10.38 9.51
CA THR A 46 2.93 -9.62 10.63
C THR A 46 2.62 -8.18 10.23
N ILE A 47 3.57 -7.49 9.63
CA ILE A 47 3.37 -6.09 9.21
C ILE A 47 2.32 -6.00 8.10
N LEU A 48 2.33 -6.91 7.13
CA LEU A 48 1.30 -6.98 6.10
C LEU A 48 -0.09 -7.19 6.72
N SER A 49 -0.21 -8.08 7.71
CA SER A 49 -1.47 -8.33 8.42
C SER A 49 -1.96 -7.08 9.14
N MET A 50 -1.06 -6.33 9.76
CA MET A 50 -1.40 -5.08 10.43
C MET A 50 -1.92 -4.02 9.45
N TRP A 51 -1.38 -3.93 8.23
CA TRP A 51 -1.88 -3.04 7.18
C TRP A 51 -3.28 -3.43 6.72
N LEU A 52 -3.51 -4.71 6.44
CA LEU A 52 -4.82 -5.21 6.00
C LEU A 52 -5.88 -5.06 7.10
N ALA A 53 -5.48 -5.19 8.37
CA ALA A 53 -6.34 -4.96 9.52
C ALA A 53 -6.54 -3.46 9.87
N GLY A 54 -5.85 -2.54 9.17
CA GLY A 54 -5.91 -1.10 9.44
C GLY A 54 -5.28 -0.66 10.76
N THR A 55 -4.49 -1.52 11.40
CA THR A 55 -3.81 -1.24 12.69
C THR A 55 -2.44 -0.57 12.52
N ALA A 56 -1.89 -0.62 11.30
CA ALA A 56 -0.73 0.15 10.88
C ALA A 56 -0.88 0.59 9.42
N LYS A 57 -0.02 1.53 9.00
CA LYS A 57 0.04 1.98 7.61
C LYS A 57 1.38 1.62 6.97
N PRO A 58 1.40 1.25 5.68
CA PRO A 58 2.65 1.14 4.93
C PRO A 58 3.32 2.52 4.84
N GLY A 59 4.64 2.56 5.06
CA GLY A 59 5.45 3.75 4.76
C GLY A 59 5.70 3.90 3.26
N THR A 60 6.24 5.06 2.85
CA THR A 60 6.46 5.42 1.43
C THR A 60 7.21 4.36 0.63
N ALA A 61 8.28 3.76 1.17
CA ALA A 61 9.02 2.71 0.49
C ALA A 61 8.16 1.46 0.23
N ASN A 62 7.30 1.10 1.18
CA ASN A 62 6.39 -0.04 1.03
C ASN A 62 5.28 0.26 0.02
N LEU A 63 4.77 1.50 -0.01
CA LEU A 63 3.77 1.92 -1.01
C LEU A 63 4.29 1.77 -2.44
N VAL A 64 5.57 2.12 -2.67
CA VAL A 64 6.22 1.92 -3.97
C VAL A 64 6.28 0.43 -4.35
N GLU A 65 6.64 -0.45 -3.43
CA GLU A 65 6.69 -1.88 -3.70
C GLU A 65 5.29 -2.50 -3.87
N ILE A 66 4.29 -2.02 -3.12
CA ILE A 66 2.88 -2.40 -3.31
C ILE A 66 2.41 -2.00 -4.71
N ASP A 67 2.68 -0.78 -5.14
CA ASP A 67 2.29 -0.28 -6.46
C ASP A 67 2.94 -1.09 -7.61
N LYS A 68 4.25 -1.38 -7.50
CA LYS A 68 4.95 -2.27 -8.44
C LYS A 68 4.32 -3.65 -8.50
N LEU A 69 4.04 -4.25 -7.34
CA LEU A 69 3.42 -5.57 -7.26
C LEU A 69 2.03 -5.57 -7.92
N LEU A 70 1.22 -4.56 -7.66
CA LEU A 70 -0.13 -4.42 -8.23
C LEU A 70 -0.12 -4.13 -9.73
N SER A 71 0.89 -3.43 -10.24
CA SER A 71 1.05 -3.13 -11.66
C SER A 71 1.63 -4.28 -12.48
N SER A 72 2.14 -5.32 -11.81
CA SER A 72 2.75 -6.51 -12.44
C SER A 72 1.79 -7.69 -12.62
N GLN A 73 0.52 -7.50 -12.26
CA GLN A 73 -0.58 -8.48 -12.39
C GLN A 73 -1.41 -8.17 -13.63
#